data_AF-A0A160FMF5-F1
#
_entry.id   AF-A0A160FMF5-F1
#
_cell.length_a   1.000
_cell.length_b   1.000
_cell.length_c   1.000
_cell.angle_alpha   90.00
_cell.angle_beta   90.00
_cell.angle_gamma   90.00
#
_symmetry.space_group_name_H-M   'P 1'
#
loop_
_entity.id
_entity.type
_entity.pdbx_description
1 polymer ?
#
loop_
_entity_poly.entity_id
_entity_poly.type
_entity_poly.pdbx_seq_one_letter_code
_entity_poly.pdbx_strand_id
1 'polypeptide(L)'
;MPVNSDLAIQPPADVLLERSFALADEAATNAFGERFARAIESARGFQQTPQQNPQQAAQQHTPGAAGHQAFHGLQVQLVGDLGAGKTTLVRATLRGLGHTGRVRSPTYTLVEPYVLERAAGELALYHFDLYRFTDPAEWADAGFREYFDSGAICLVEWPERAGRLLGVPDLVFALDLDHEGDGRVLVARAYSESGKACLERC
;
A
#
# COMPACT_ATOMS: atom_id res chain seq x y z
N MET A 1 15.80 -6.66 -22.20
CA MET A 1 15.72 -5.20 -22.37
C MET A 1 15.82 -4.61 -20.98
N PRO A 2 16.80 -3.74 -20.66
CA PRO A 2 16.76 -3.03 -19.39
C PRO A 2 15.52 -2.14 -19.41
N VAL A 3 14.62 -2.32 -18.45
CA VAL A 3 13.54 -1.38 -18.20
C VAL A 3 14.23 -0.16 -17.60
N ASN A 4 14.23 0.97 -18.31
CA ASN A 4 14.69 2.24 -17.74
C ASN A 4 13.83 2.54 -16.50
N SER A 5 14.42 2.40 -15.33
CA SER A 5 13.83 2.63 -14.01
C SER A 5 13.39 4.08 -13.79
N ASP A 6 13.94 5.02 -14.56
CA ASP A 6 13.62 6.46 -14.47
C ASP A 6 12.29 6.89 -15.12
N LEU A 7 11.59 5.99 -15.82
CA LEU A 7 10.33 6.29 -16.51
C LEU A 7 9.12 5.51 -16.00
N ALA A 8 9.24 4.83 -14.85
CA ALA A 8 8.10 4.30 -14.12
C ALA A 8 7.28 5.45 -13.53
N ILE A 9 6.52 6.13 -14.41
CA ILE A 9 5.25 6.83 -14.16
C ILE A 9 5.23 7.47 -12.77
N GLN A 10 6.02 8.52 -12.58
CA GLN A 10 5.86 9.38 -11.41
C GLN A 10 4.38 9.78 -11.34
N PRO A 11 3.67 9.51 -10.23
CA PRO A 11 2.31 9.95 -10.08
C PRO A 11 2.23 11.46 -10.32
N PRO A 12 1.19 11.97 -11.02
CA PRO A 12 1.03 13.41 -11.25
C PRO A 12 0.53 14.10 -9.97
N ALA A 13 1.22 13.92 -8.85
CA ALA A 13 0.87 14.42 -7.53
C ALA A 13 2.13 14.76 -6.73
N ASP A 14 2.03 15.74 -5.85
CA ASP A 14 3.13 16.14 -4.97
C ASP A 14 3.40 15.10 -3.90
N VAL A 15 4.68 14.85 -3.64
CA VAL A 15 5.11 13.99 -2.54
C VAL A 15 4.94 14.76 -1.23
N LEU A 16 4.09 14.25 -0.34
CA LEU A 16 3.83 14.84 0.98
C LEU A 16 4.91 14.45 2.01
N LEU A 17 5.51 13.27 1.85
CA LEU A 17 6.60 12.77 2.69
C LEU A 17 7.42 11.73 1.92
N GLU A 18 8.75 11.84 1.99
CA GLU A 18 9.69 10.85 1.47
C GLU A 18 10.60 10.35 2.60
N ARG A 19 10.86 9.03 2.64
CA ARG A 19 11.86 8.41 3.52
C ARG A 19 12.64 7.34 2.78
N SER A 20 13.90 7.16 3.17
CA SER A 20 14.76 6.09 2.67
C SER A 20 15.17 5.16 3.81
N PHE A 21 15.13 3.86 3.54
CA PHE A 21 15.45 2.81 4.50
C PHE A 21 16.49 1.87 3.89
N ALA A 22 17.64 1.74 4.54
CA ALA A 22 18.60 0.68 4.24
C ALA A 22 18.12 -0.62 4.88
N LEU A 23 17.90 -1.65 4.05
CA LEU A 23 17.44 -2.95 4.50
C LEU A 23 18.51 -3.98 4.17
N ALA A 24 19.33 -4.34 5.17
CA ALA A 24 20.56 -5.12 4.97
C ALA A 24 20.33 -6.54 4.44
N ASP A 25 19.17 -7.15 4.71
CA ASP A 25 18.86 -8.53 4.35
C ASP A 25 17.34 -8.78 4.33
N GLU A 26 16.94 -10.03 4.02
CA GLU A 26 15.52 -10.41 4.00
C GLU A 26 14.81 -10.12 5.34
N ALA A 27 15.50 -10.34 6.48
CA ALA A 27 14.95 -10.10 7.81
C ALA A 27 14.63 -8.62 8.04
N ALA A 28 15.46 -7.69 7.53
CA ALA A 28 15.16 -6.27 7.52
C ALA A 28 13.93 -5.94 6.65
N THR A 29 13.66 -6.68 5.57
CA THR A 29 12.38 -6.55 4.80
C THR A 29 11.21 -6.88 5.68
N ASN A 30 11.32 -8.02 6.37
CA ASN A 30 10.26 -8.56 7.19
C ASN A 30 9.95 -7.58 8.32
N ALA A 31 10.99 -7.07 8.99
CA ALA A 31 10.85 -6.07 10.04
C ALA A 31 10.23 -4.75 9.55
N PHE A 32 10.57 -4.29 8.33
CA PHE A 32 9.90 -3.12 7.74
C PHE A 32 8.42 -3.41 7.46
N GLY A 33 8.10 -4.56 6.86
CA GLY A 33 6.72 -4.95 6.58
C GLY A 33 5.85 -5.06 7.84
N GLU A 34 6.42 -5.56 8.94
CA GLU A 34 5.76 -5.58 10.26
C GLU A 34 5.57 -4.18 10.85
N ARG A 35 6.55 -3.29 10.73
CA ARG A 35 6.39 -1.87 11.14
C ARG A 35 5.28 -1.20 10.34
N PHE A 36 5.27 -1.42 9.03
CA PHE A 36 4.23 -0.88 8.16
C PHE A 36 2.84 -1.42 8.51
N ALA A 37 2.72 -2.72 8.82
CA ALA A 37 1.47 -3.29 9.32
C ALA A 37 0.97 -2.61 10.61
N ARG A 38 1.86 -2.37 11.58
CA ARG A 38 1.51 -1.61 12.80
C ARG A 38 1.13 -0.17 12.51
N ALA A 39 1.78 0.46 11.54
CA ALA A 39 1.46 1.81 11.11
C ALA A 39 0.05 1.90 10.50
N ILE A 40 -0.34 0.93 9.67
CA ILE A 40 -1.70 0.79 9.13
C ILE A 40 -2.72 0.67 10.26
N GLU A 41 -2.52 -0.26 11.21
CA GLU A 41 -3.45 -0.44 12.32
C GLU A 41 -3.55 0.80 13.21
N SER A 42 -2.44 1.49 13.44
CA SER A 42 -2.42 2.75 14.17
C SER A 42 -3.22 3.83 13.44
N ALA A 43 -2.99 4.02 12.13
CA ALA A 43 -3.70 5.00 11.31
C ALA A 43 -5.22 4.74 11.26
N ARG A 44 -5.63 3.46 11.25
CA ARG A 44 -7.04 3.04 11.35
C ARG A 44 -7.61 3.25 12.76
N GLY A 45 -6.83 2.95 13.80
CA GLY A 45 -7.27 2.97 15.20
C GLY A 45 -7.53 4.37 15.75
N PHE A 46 -6.86 5.41 15.25
CA PHE A 46 -7.11 6.81 15.65
C PHE A 46 -8.53 7.32 15.32
N GLN A 47 -9.32 6.55 14.59
CA GLN A 47 -10.65 6.94 14.11
C GLN A 47 -11.79 6.11 14.71
N GLN A 48 -11.47 5.09 15.50
CA GLN A 48 -12.44 4.24 16.20
C GLN A 48 -12.68 4.75 17.62
N THR A 49 -12.96 6.04 17.79
CA THR A 49 -13.69 6.49 18.98
C THR A 49 -15.15 6.04 18.83
N PRO A 50 -15.79 5.45 19.86
CA PRO A 50 -17.17 5.02 19.75
C PRO A 50 -18.05 6.22 19.39
N GLN A 51 -18.74 6.16 18.25
CA GLN A 51 -19.80 7.11 17.92
C GLN A 51 -20.85 7.06 19.04
N GLN A 52 -20.90 8.11 19.83
CA GLN A 52 -22.02 8.38 20.71
C GLN A 52 -23.23 8.78 19.87
N ASN A 53 -24.31 8.01 20.03
CA ASN A 53 -25.73 8.29 19.82
C ASN A 53 -26.15 9.27 18.69
N PRO A 54 -26.87 8.82 17.64
CA PRO A 54 -27.21 9.62 16.45
C PRO A 54 -28.32 10.69 16.63
N GLN A 55 -28.63 11.12 17.86
CA GLN A 55 -29.77 12.03 18.10
C GLN A 55 -29.41 13.51 18.37
N GLN A 56 -28.14 13.92 18.32
CA GLN A 56 -27.78 15.33 18.53
C GLN A 56 -26.66 15.80 17.59
N ALA A 57 -27.00 16.20 16.36
CA ALA A 57 -26.10 16.98 15.52
C ALA A 57 -26.88 17.87 14.54
N ALA A 58 -27.71 18.75 15.08
CA ALA A 58 -28.10 19.96 14.36
C ALA A 58 -27.10 21.06 14.73
N GLN A 59 -26.43 21.58 13.70
CA GLN A 59 -25.70 22.86 13.68
C GLN A 59 -24.40 22.93 14.51
N GLN A 60 -23.26 22.86 13.80
CA GLN A 60 -22.17 23.85 13.90
C GLN A 60 -21.09 23.54 12.86
N HIS A 61 -20.88 24.49 11.94
CA HIS A 61 -19.76 24.50 11.00
C HIS A 61 -18.69 25.42 11.58
N THR A 62 -17.49 24.91 11.81
CA THR A 62 -16.30 25.70 12.17
C THR A 62 -15.15 25.24 11.29
N PRO A 63 -14.54 26.11 10.45
CA PRO A 63 -13.34 25.75 9.71
C PRO A 63 -12.12 26.12 10.57
N GLY A 64 -11.40 25.12 11.09
CA GLY A 64 -10.18 25.38 11.87
C GLY A 64 -9.77 24.26 12.81
N ALA A 65 -9.47 23.08 12.26
CA ALA A 65 -8.63 22.07 12.89
C ALA A 65 -8.08 21.18 11.78
N ALA A 66 -6.82 20.78 11.83
CA ALA A 66 -6.28 19.72 10.98
C ALA A 66 -7.11 18.46 11.25
N GLY A 67 -8.14 18.26 10.43
CA GLY A 67 -9.13 17.21 10.62
C GLY A 67 -8.44 15.87 10.53
N HIS A 68 -8.65 15.02 11.52
CA HIS A 68 -8.42 13.59 11.35
C HIS A 68 -9.39 13.11 10.25
N GLN A 69 -8.92 13.13 9.00
CA GLN A 69 -9.59 12.50 7.85
C GLN A 69 -9.81 11.03 8.18
N ALA A 70 -10.97 10.47 7.83
CA ALA A 70 -11.26 9.05 7.99
C ALA A 70 -10.37 8.20 7.06
N PHE A 71 -10.05 6.97 7.45
CA PHE A 71 -9.19 6.05 6.71
C PHE A 71 -10.07 5.38 5.67
N HIS A 72 -9.90 5.78 4.41
CA HIS A 72 -10.74 5.36 3.30
C HIS A 72 -10.13 4.21 2.49
N GLY A 73 -9.26 3.41 3.10
CA GLY A 73 -8.44 2.40 2.42
C GLY A 73 -6.99 2.87 2.26
N LEU A 74 -6.19 2.06 1.56
CA LEU A 74 -4.80 2.39 1.27
C LEU A 74 -4.31 1.69 0.00
N GLN A 75 -3.91 2.46 -1.00
CA GLN A 75 -3.26 2.00 -2.21
C GLN A 75 -1.74 2.13 -2.10
N VAL A 76 -1.05 1.00 -2.06
CA VAL A 76 0.41 0.92 -2.00
C VAL A 76 0.94 0.30 -3.29
N GLN A 77 1.77 1.05 -4.01
CA GLN A 77 2.43 0.62 -5.23
C GLN A 77 3.86 0.20 -4.94
N LEU A 78 4.24 -1.03 -5.29
CA LEU A 78 5.57 -1.60 -5.09
C LEU A 78 6.31 -1.70 -6.43
N VAL A 79 7.38 -0.90 -6.55
CA VAL A 79 8.23 -0.80 -7.74
C VAL A 79 9.61 -1.36 -7.41
N GLY A 80 10.26 -1.99 -8.38
CA GLY A 80 11.61 -2.52 -8.26
C GLY A 80 11.80 -3.72 -9.15
N ASP A 81 13.05 -4.10 -9.39
CA ASP A 81 13.38 -5.19 -10.30
C ASP A 81 12.90 -6.58 -9.82
N LEU A 82 13.00 -7.57 -10.70
CA LEU A 82 12.75 -8.96 -10.33
C LEU A 82 13.73 -9.37 -9.23
N GLY A 83 13.21 -9.87 -8.11
CA GLY A 83 14.02 -10.22 -6.94
C GLY A 83 14.23 -9.09 -5.94
N ALA A 84 13.79 -7.85 -6.21
CA ALA A 84 13.94 -6.70 -5.28
C ALA A 84 13.21 -6.85 -3.92
N GLY A 85 12.41 -7.91 -3.74
CA GLY A 85 11.75 -8.20 -2.47
C GLY A 85 10.33 -7.65 -2.33
N LYS A 86 9.68 -7.22 -3.42
CA LYS A 86 8.29 -6.75 -3.44
C LYS A 86 7.31 -7.73 -2.77
N THR A 87 7.23 -8.98 -3.23
CA THR A 87 6.39 -10.01 -2.61
C THR A 87 6.79 -10.33 -1.17
N THR A 88 8.09 -10.25 -0.83
CA THR A 88 8.55 -10.43 0.55
C THR A 88 7.98 -9.35 1.45
N LEU A 89 8.01 -8.09 1.01
CA LEU A 89 7.42 -6.97 1.73
C LEU A 89 5.90 -7.14 1.88
N VAL A 90 5.18 -7.48 0.81
CA VAL A 90 3.73 -7.76 0.87
C VAL A 90 3.41 -8.86 1.90
N ARG A 91 4.14 -9.97 1.85
CA ARG A 91 3.99 -11.09 2.78
C ARG A 91 4.24 -10.67 4.23
N ALA A 92 5.29 -9.90 4.47
CA ALA A 92 5.62 -9.41 5.79
C ALA A 92 4.53 -8.49 6.34
N THR A 93 4.00 -7.58 5.51
CA THR A 93 2.88 -6.72 5.88
C THR A 93 1.62 -7.51 6.19
N LEU A 94 1.21 -8.45 5.33
CA LEU A 94 0.04 -9.31 5.58
C LEU A 94 0.17 -10.13 6.88
N ARG A 95 1.35 -10.69 7.13
CA ARG A 95 1.65 -11.40 8.39
C ARG A 95 1.62 -10.49 9.60
N GLY A 96 2.19 -9.28 9.49
CA GLY A 96 2.14 -8.26 10.54
C GLY A 96 0.72 -7.80 10.86
N LEU A 97 -0.18 -7.86 9.88
CA LEU A 97 -1.62 -7.65 10.04
C LEU A 97 -2.35 -8.91 10.57
N GLY A 98 -1.65 -10.01 10.83
CA GLY A 98 -2.24 -11.22 11.42
C GLY A 98 -2.73 -12.26 10.43
N HIS A 99 -2.43 -12.16 9.13
CA HIS A 99 -2.65 -13.26 8.21
C HIS A 99 -1.70 -14.43 8.53
N THR A 100 -2.26 -15.61 8.82
CA THR A 100 -1.50 -16.82 9.18
C THR A 100 -1.30 -17.79 8.02
N GLY A 101 -2.00 -17.57 6.91
CA GLY A 101 -1.94 -18.40 5.72
C GLY A 101 -0.69 -18.17 4.87
N ARG A 102 -0.62 -18.89 3.76
CA ARG A 102 0.49 -18.80 2.82
C ARG A 102 0.27 -17.66 1.85
N VAL A 103 1.14 -16.66 1.88
CA VAL A 103 1.18 -15.56 0.90
C VAL A 103 2.17 -15.89 -0.22
N ARG A 104 1.66 -15.99 -1.45
CA ARG A 104 2.44 -16.14 -2.69
C ARG A 104 2.10 -14.98 -3.61
N SER A 105 3.00 -14.65 -4.54
CA SER A 105 2.66 -13.63 -5.53
C SER A 105 1.61 -14.19 -6.51
N PRO A 106 0.53 -13.45 -6.78
CA PRO A 106 -0.56 -13.89 -7.65
C PRO A 106 -0.23 -13.66 -9.13
N THR A 107 1.00 -13.93 -9.60
CA THR A 107 1.40 -13.60 -10.98
C THR A 107 0.46 -14.16 -12.07
N TYR A 108 -0.22 -15.28 -11.82
CA TYR A 108 -1.17 -15.89 -12.77
C TYR A 108 -2.64 -15.55 -12.49
N THR A 109 -3.02 -15.38 -11.23
CA THR A 109 -4.39 -15.00 -10.83
C THR A 109 -4.59 -13.49 -10.85
N LEU A 110 -3.50 -12.72 -10.98
CA LEU A 110 -3.35 -11.27 -10.97
C LEU A 110 -3.71 -10.60 -9.64
N VAL A 111 -4.70 -11.13 -8.94
CA VAL A 111 -5.16 -10.68 -7.63
C VAL A 111 -5.34 -11.86 -6.69
N GLU A 112 -4.97 -11.69 -5.43
CA GLU A 112 -5.30 -12.60 -4.32
C GLU A 112 -5.98 -11.79 -3.20
N PRO A 113 -7.22 -12.13 -2.81
CA PRO A 113 -7.93 -11.48 -1.72
C PRO A 113 -7.53 -12.06 -0.35
N TYR A 114 -7.47 -11.19 0.64
CA TYR A 114 -7.25 -11.55 2.05
C TYR A 114 -8.27 -10.81 2.92
N VAL A 115 -9.02 -11.56 3.73
CA VAL A 115 -9.96 -10.99 4.69
C VAL A 115 -9.46 -11.27 6.08
N LEU A 116 -9.30 -10.23 6.89
CA LEU A 116 -8.82 -10.33 8.26
C LEU A 116 -9.87 -9.82 9.24
N GLU A 117 -10.25 -10.67 10.19
CA GLU A 117 -11.17 -10.31 11.27
C GLU A 117 -10.55 -9.25 12.18
N ARG A 118 -11.34 -8.22 12.55
CA ARG A 118 -10.99 -7.22 13.58
C ARG A 118 -12.17 -6.98 14.51
N ALA A 119 -11.87 -6.37 15.66
CA ALA A 119 -12.89 -5.94 16.61
C ALA A 119 -13.93 -4.97 16.00
N ALA A 120 -13.55 -4.20 14.98
CA ALA A 120 -14.40 -3.22 14.32
C ALA A 120 -14.97 -3.69 12.96
N GLY A 121 -14.87 -4.99 12.66
CA GLY A 121 -15.31 -5.58 11.38
C GLY A 121 -14.16 -6.11 10.53
N GLU A 122 -14.48 -6.62 9.35
CA GLU A 122 -13.49 -7.19 8.43
C GLU A 122 -12.56 -6.12 7.84
N LEU A 123 -11.28 -6.43 7.74
CA LEU A 123 -10.32 -5.70 6.93
C LEU A 123 -10.04 -6.49 5.65
N ALA A 124 -10.50 -5.97 4.52
CA ALA A 124 -10.17 -6.51 3.21
C ALA A 124 -8.82 -5.98 2.71
N LEU A 125 -7.99 -6.90 2.22
CA LEU A 125 -6.75 -6.59 1.50
C LEU A 125 -6.73 -7.33 0.17
N TYR A 126 -6.15 -6.69 -0.84
CA TYR A 126 -5.95 -7.27 -2.15
C TYR A 126 -4.49 -7.15 -2.55
N HIS A 127 -3.85 -8.28 -2.80
CA HIS A 127 -2.50 -8.33 -3.37
C HIS A 127 -2.62 -8.46 -4.87
N PHE A 128 -2.11 -7.47 -5.61
CA PHE A 128 -2.01 -7.52 -7.06
C PHE A 128 -0.56 -7.76 -7.49
N ASP A 129 -0.38 -8.59 -8.51
CA ASP A 129 0.90 -8.76 -9.21
C ASP A 129 0.68 -8.64 -10.72
N LEU A 130 1.03 -7.49 -11.26
CA LEU A 130 0.78 -7.13 -12.64
C LEU A 130 1.94 -7.48 -13.57
N TYR A 131 2.95 -8.25 -13.12
CA TYR A 131 4.14 -8.57 -13.92
C TYR A 131 3.82 -9.09 -15.34
N ARG A 132 2.72 -9.83 -15.48
CA ARG A 132 2.27 -10.43 -16.75
C ARG A 132 1.28 -9.58 -17.56
N PHE A 133 0.85 -8.43 -17.07
CA PHE A 133 0.04 -7.50 -17.87
C PHE A 133 0.84 -7.02 -19.08
N THR A 134 0.23 -7.13 -20.25
CA THR A 134 0.85 -6.73 -21.51
C THR A 134 0.26 -5.44 -22.07
N ASP A 135 -1.00 -5.17 -21.76
CA ASP A 135 -1.70 -3.94 -22.11
C ASP A 135 -2.33 -3.32 -20.86
N PRO A 136 -2.07 -2.04 -20.55
CA PRO A 136 -2.76 -1.31 -19.49
C PRO A 136 -4.29 -1.40 -19.56
N ALA A 137 -4.89 -1.53 -20.75
CA ALA A 137 -6.34 -1.68 -20.92
C ALA A 137 -6.91 -2.91 -20.20
N GLU A 138 -6.11 -3.97 -20.01
CA GLU A 138 -6.49 -5.17 -19.25
C GLU A 138 -6.93 -4.82 -17.82
N TRP A 139 -6.44 -3.71 -17.26
CA TRP A 139 -6.88 -3.19 -15.95
C TRP A 139 -8.37 -2.86 -15.91
N ALA A 140 -8.84 -2.15 -16.94
CA ALA A 140 -10.22 -1.72 -17.03
C ALA A 140 -11.13 -2.90 -17.36
N ASP A 141 -10.70 -3.75 -18.30
CA ASP A 141 -11.46 -4.92 -18.74
C ASP A 141 -11.65 -5.96 -17.62
N ALA A 142 -10.66 -6.09 -16.73
CA ALA A 142 -10.74 -6.98 -15.58
C ALA A 142 -11.67 -6.46 -14.45
N GLY A 143 -12.15 -5.22 -14.54
CA GLY A 143 -13.02 -4.62 -13.51
C GLY A 143 -12.31 -4.35 -12.18
N PHE A 144 -10.98 -4.32 -12.15
CA PHE A 144 -10.22 -4.24 -10.90
C PHE A 144 -10.36 -2.93 -10.12
N ARG A 145 -10.90 -1.89 -10.76
CA ARG A 145 -11.14 -0.59 -10.12
C ARG A 145 -12.05 -0.71 -8.89
N GLU A 146 -13.01 -1.62 -8.90
CA GLU A 146 -13.97 -1.79 -7.80
C GLU A 146 -13.28 -2.15 -6.46
N TYR A 147 -12.14 -2.84 -6.49
CA TYR A 147 -11.37 -3.19 -5.30
C TYR A 147 -10.73 -1.97 -4.62
N PHE A 148 -10.39 -0.94 -5.39
CA PHE A 148 -9.73 0.28 -4.90
C PHE A 148 -10.77 1.24 -4.31
N ASP A 149 -11.97 1.25 -4.90
CA ASP A 149 -13.08 2.08 -4.45
C ASP A 149 -13.80 1.46 -3.22
N SER A 150 -13.48 0.22 -2.82
CA SER A 150 -14.14 -0.49 -1.71
C SER A 150 -13.64 -0.13 -0.31
N GLY A 151 -12.67 0.79 -0.20
CA GLY A 151 -12.02 1.11 1.08
C GLY A 151 -11.06 0.04 1.62
N ALA A 152 -10.63 -0.88 0.75
CA ALA A 152 -9.68 -1.93 1.09
C ALA A 152 -8.22 -1.43 1.08
N ILE A 153 -7.30 -2.29 1.52
CA ILE A 153 -5.87 -2.08 1.34
C ILE A 153 -5.42 -2.83 0.08
N CYS A 154 -4.95 -2.11 -0.93
CA CYS A 154 -4.46 -2.67 -2.17
C CYS A 154 -2.93 -2.59 -2.21
N LEU A 155 -2.27 -3.75 -2.28
CA LEU A 155 -0.80 -3.88 -2.42
C LEU A 155 -0.48 -4.31 -3.84
N VAL A 156 0.05 -3.41 -4.66
CA VAL A 156 0.20 -3.61 -6.11
C VAL A 156 1.67 -3.73 -6.50
N GLU A 157 2.10 -4.92 -6.88
CA GLU A 157 3.41 -5.13 -7.52
C GLU A 157 3.34 -4.82 -9.02
N TRP A 158 4.42 -4.23 -9.56
CA TRP A 158 4.55 -3.84 -10.97
C TRP A 158 3.47 -2.85 -11.45
N PRO A 159 3.19 -1.77 -10.68
CA PRO A 159 2.14 -0.80 -11.00
C PRO A 159 2.29 -0.15 -12.39
N GLU A 160 3.52 -0.06 -12.90
CA GLU A 160 3.83 0.49 -14.22
C GLU A 160 3.13 -0.25 -15.36
N ARG A 161 2.70 -1.50 -15.13
CA ARG A 161 1.98 -2.33 -16.12
C ARG A 161 0.53 -1.89 -16.33
N ALA A 162 -0.13 -1.34 -15.30
CA ALA A 162 -1.43 -0.67 -15.43
C ALA A 162 -1.29 0.83 -15.75
N GLY A 163 -0.12 1.39 -15.48
CA GLY A 163 0.21 2.78 -15.71
C GLY A 163 -0.77 3.77 -15.08
N ARG A 164 -1.15 4.82 -15.81
CA ARG A 164 -2.00 5.89 -15.26
C ARG A 164 -3.42 5.44 -14.89
N LEU A 165 -3.90 4.30 -15.40
CA LEU A 165 -5.22 3.77 -15.09
C LEU A 165 -5.34 3.34 -13.62
N LEU A 166 -4.20 3.04 -12.98
CA LEU A 166 -4.12 2.65 -11.58
C LEU A 166 -4.40 3.83 -10.62
N GLY A 167 -4.39 5.07 -11.11
CA GLY A 167 -4.64 6.27 -10.30
C GLY A 167 -3.42 6.75 -9.50
N VAL A 168 -3.64 7.79 -8.68
CA VAL A 168 -2.64 8.32 -7.77
C VAL A 168 -2.61 7.43 -6.52
N PRO A 169 -1.47 6.80 -6.16
CA PRO A 169 -1.38 5.96 -4.98
C PRO A 169 -1.40 6.78 -3.69
N ASP A 170 -1.64 6.13 -2.56
CA ASP A 170 -1.34 6.71 -1.25
C ASP A 170 0.15 6.63 -0.93
N LEU A 171 0.78 5.50 -1.31
CA LEU A 171 2.19 5.20 -1.09
C LEU A 171 2.84 4.55 -2.31
N VAL A 172 4.07 4.94 -2.60
CA VAL A 172 4.98 4.22 -3.50
C VAL A 172 6.18 3.72 -2.70
N PHE A 173 6.47 2.44 -2.82
CA PHE A 173 7.63 1.76 -2.26
C PHE A 173 8.53 1.31 -3.43
N ALA A 174 9.62 2.03 -3.66
CA ALA A 174 10.64 1.67 -4.65
C ALA A 174 11.76 0.88 -3.97
N LEU A 175 11.99 -0.36 -4.41
CA LEU A 175 13.01 -1.26 -3.89
C LEU A 175 14.13 -1.44 -4.90
N ASP A 176 15.33 -0.99 -4.54
CA ASP A 176 16.53 -1.12 -5.36
C ASP A 176 17.53 -2.07 -4.69
N LEU A 177 17.93 -3.11 -5.42
CA LEU A 177 18.91 -4.08 -4.92
C LEU A 177 20.26 -3.42 -4.68
N ASP A 178 20.86 -3.73 -3.53
CA ASP A 178 22.25 -3.41 -3.27
C ASP A 178 23.13 -4.37 -4.10
N HIS A 179 24.01 -3.83 -4.93
CA HIS A 179 24.80 -4.63 -5.87
C HIS A 179 25.97 -5.36 -5.18
N GLU A 180 26.22 -5.07 -3.90
CA GLU A 180 27.33 -5.61 -3.12
C GLU A 180 26.90 -6.74 -2.14
N GLY A 181 25.60 -7.09 -2.05
CA GLY A 181 25.12 -8.15 -1.15
C GLY A 181 23.62 -8.46 -1.29
N ASP A 182 23.02 -9.04 -0.25
CA ASP A 182 21.59 -9.39 -0.19
C ASP A 182 20.69 -8.21 0.26
N GLY A 183 21.28 -7.02 0.36
CA GLY A 183 20.61 -5.81 0.82
C GLY A 183 19.73 -5.16 -0.24
N ARG A 184 18.88 -4.24 0.18
CA ARG A 184 18.23 -3.27 -0.70
C ARG A 184 17.97 -1.94 -0.01
N VAL A 185 17.83 -0.89 -0.81
CA VAL A 185 17.32 0.40 -0.36
C VAL A 185 15.84 0.46 -0.71
N LEU A 186 15.01 0.82 0.29
CA LEU A 186 13.60 1.13 0.08
C LEU A 186 13.42 2.64 0.16
N VAL A 187 13.00 3.26 -0.93
CA VAL A 187 12.52 4.64 -0.95
C VAL A 187 10.99 4.64 -0.91
N ALA A 188 10.44 5.20 0.16
CA ALA A 188 9.01 5.30 0.39
C ALA A 188 8.53 6.75 0.20
N ARG A 189 7.51 6.94 -0.63
CA ARG A 189 6.89 8.25 -0.91
C ARG A 189 5.40 8.20 -0.63
N ALA A 190 4.90 9.15 0.14
CA ALA A 190 3.48 9.33 0.42
C ALA A 190 2.89 10.46 -0.44
N TYR A 191 1.70 10.23 -0.99
CA TYR A 191 0.98 11.17 -1.85
C TYR A 191 -0.41 11.53 -1.30
N SER A 192 -0.82 10.91 -0.18
CA SER A 192 -2.03 11.23 0.56
C SER A 192 -1.75 11.38 2.05
N GLU A 193 -2.66 12.00 2.79
CA GLU A 193 -2.54 12.12 4.25
C GLU A 193 -2.59 10.75 4.94
N SER A 194 -3.36 9.78 4.42
CA SER A 194 -3.39 8.41 4.94
C SER A 194 -2.06 7.69 4.72
N GLY A 195 -1.47 7.83 3.52
CA GLY A 195 -0.14 7.32 3.21
C GLY A 195 0.93 7.95 4.10
N LYS A 196 0.88 9.27 4.26
CA LYS A 196 1.81 10.03 5.10
C LYS A 196 1.71 9.61 6.57
N ALA A 197 0.50 9.48 7.11
CA ALA A 197 0.28 9.01 8.48
C ALA A 197 0.88 7.62 8.70
N CYS A 198 0.76 6.70 7.74
CA CYS A 198 1.42 5.41 7.83
C CYS A 198 2.95 5.55 7.80
N LEU A 199 3.48 6.32 6.86
CA LEU A 199 4.93 6.46 6.65
C LEU A 199 5.66 7.15 7.82
N GLU A 200 5.01 8.09 8.52
CA GLU A 200 5.57 8.74 9.71
C GLU A 200 5.86 7.75 10.85
N ARG A 201 5.16 6.62 10.88
CA ARG A 201 5.22 5.57 11.91
C ARG A 201 6.11 4.38 11.52
N CYS A 202 6.76 4.44 10.35
CA CYS A 202 7.62 3.38 9.82
C CYS A 202 9.11 3.59 10.15
#